data_AF-A0A2D9PFZ8-F1
#
_entry.id   AF-A0A2D9PFZ8-F1
#
_cell.length_a   1.000
_cell.length_b   1.000
_cell.length_c   1.000
_cell.angle_alpha   90.00
_cell.angle_beta   90.00
_cell.angle_gamma   90.00
#
_symmetry.space_group_name_H-M   'P 1'
#
loop_
_entity.id
_entity.type
_entity.pdbx_description
1 polymer ?
#
loop_
_entity_poly.entity_id
_entity_poly.type
_entity_poly.pdbx_seq_one_letter_code
_entity_poly.pdbx_strand_id
1 'polypeptide(L)'
;NIGTSITNTIVSLGHIVHKEEFRRAFSASVVHDFFNIFAVIIILPLEMIFGIVSRSAMWLSSILIGTETIAFKSPIKLITAPTVKWISNLFKQQDSIDPYILLLIIALALLFFSLRSLTKLIRSLVMLRLENFFDTHIFKTALRAMFFGVLITVLVQSSSITTSLVIPLAGAGILRLKQIFPYTLGANIGTTITSLLASMVSGTIAPLSVALAHLLFNIFGIGLLWPIKKIRYIPVKLAELFAVRASVNKMFPILYIIIVFFIIPILLISIVR
;
A
#
# COMPACT_ATOMS: atom_id res chain seq x y z
N ASN A 1 6.08 -3.28 -1.28
CA ASN A 1 5.98 -2.47 -0.05
C ASN A 1 7.19 -1.60 0.27
N ILE A 2 8.38 -1.81 -0.33
CA ILE A 2 9.59 -0.98 -0.10
C ILE A 2 9.31 0.54 -0.11
N GLY A 3 8.64 1.04 -1.16
CA GLY A 3 8.33 2.47 -1.28
C GLY A 3 7.45 3.00 -0.14
N THR A 4 6.49 2.20 0.33
CA THR A 4 5.63 2.52 1.48
C THR A 4 6.45 2.65 2.76
N SER A 5 7.34 1.70 3.02
CA SER A 5 8.21 1.67 4.21
C SER A 5 9.17 2.86 4.25
N ILE A 6 9.80 3.19 3.12
CA ILE A 6 10.71 4.34 2.99
C ILE A 6 9.94 5.63 3.21
N THR A 7 8.80 5.81 2.53
CA THR A 7 7.99 7.05 2.64
C THR A 7 7.50 7.26 4.07
N ASN A 8 6.93 6.22 4.69
CA ASN A 8 6.45 6.28 6.07
C ASN A 8 7.58 6.64 7.03
N THR A 9 8.76 6.05 6.85
CA THR A 9 9.92 6.37 7.68
C THR A 9 10.32 7.84 7.53
N ILE A 10 10.42 8.35 6.30
CA ILE A 10 10.73 9.77 6.05
C ILE A 10 9.70 10.68 6.72
N VAL A 11 8.41 10.38 6.62
CA VAL A 11 7.35 11.17 7.27
C VAL A 11 7.49 11.15 8.80
N SER A 12 7.85 10.01 9.38
CA SER A 12 8.10 9.92 10.83
C SER A 12 9.33 10.72 11.28
N LEU A 13 10.37 10.84 10.45
CA LEU A 13 11.52 11.70 10.73
C LEU A 13 11.14 13.19 10.83
N GLY A 14 9.98 13.61 10.30
CA GLY A 14 9.45 14.95 10.53
C GLY A 14 9.21 15.28 12.02
N HIS A 15 9.09 14.26 12.87
CA HIS A 15 8.86 14.39 14.32
C HIS A 15 10.15 14.20 15.14
N ILE A 16 11.32 14.09 14.49
CA ILE A 16 12.60 13.69 15.11
C ILE A 16 13.12 14.64 16.19
N VAL A 17 12.56 15.85 16.28
CA VAL A 17 12.90 16.86 17.29
C VAL A 17 12.37 16.45 18.66
N HIS A 18 11.15 15.90 18.73
CA HIS A 18 10.51 15.52 19.99
C HIS A 18 10.54 14.01 20.17
N LYS A 19 11.31 13.54 21.16
CA LYS A 19 11.59 12.11 21.37
C LYS A 19 10.33 11.24 21.46
N GLU A 20 9.33 11.66 22.23
CA GLU A 20 8.08 10.89 22.41
C GLU A 20 7.18 10.92 21.18
N GLU A 21 7.09 12.06 20.48
CA GLU A 21 6.35 12.15 19.22
C GLU A 21 7.01 11.29 18.14
N PHE A 22 8.34 11.39 18.02
CA PHE A 22 9.11 10.56 17.10
C PHE A 22 8.91 9.08 17.40
N ARG A 23 8.97 8.65 18.66
CA ARG A 23 8.75 7.26 19.05
C ARG A 23 7.38 6.76 18.60
N ARG A 24 6.31 7.53 18.82
CA ARG A 24 4.95 7.15 18.39
C ARG A 24 4.84 7.13 16.87
N ALA A 25 5.26 8.20 16.20
CA ALA A 25 5.22 8.34 14.74
C ALA A 25 6.02 7.23 14.04
N PHE A 26 7.21 6.92 14.56
CA PHE A 26 8.09 5.90 14.00
C PHE A 26 7.57 4.49 14.26
N SER A 27 6.98 4.21 15.43
CA SER A 27 6.32 2.91 15.65
C SER A 27 5.17 2.66 14.66
N ALA A 28 4.41 3.71 14.35
CA ALA A 28 3.34 3.67 13.35
C ALA A 28 3.87 3.49 11.91
N SER A 29 5.04 4.05 11.60
CA SER A 29 5.63 3.97 10.26
C SER A 29 6.12 2.57 9.90
N VAL A 30 6.57 1.78 10.87
CA VAL A 30 7.23 0.47 10.67
C VAL A 30 6.39 -0.75 11.02
N VAL A 31 5.23 -0.60 11.69
CA VAL A 31 4.44 -1.76 12.16
C VAL A 31 3.99 -2.69 11.04
N HIS A 32 3.69 -2.12 9.86
CA HIS A 32 3.32 -2.90 8.69
C HIS A 32 4.49 -3.69 8.11
N ASP A 33 5.73 -3.21 8.28
CA ASP A 33 6.93 -3.92 7.84
C ASP A 33 7.16 -5.16 8.69
N PHE A 34 7.09 -5.00 10.02
CA PHE A 34 7.23 -6.13 10.94
C PHE A 34 6.16 -7.20 10.68
N PHE A 35 4.92 -6.78 10.37
CA PHE A 35 3.90 -7.73 9.96
C PHE A 35 4.25 -8.44 8.66
N ASN A 36 4.67 -7.70 7.61
CA ASN A 36 5.01 -8.27 6.32
C ASN A 36 6.20 -9.24 6.43
N ILE A 37 7.27 -8.86 7.15
CA ILE A 37 8.43 -9.72 7.40
C ILE A 37 7.99 -11.00 8.12
N PHE A 38 7.17 -10.88 9.15
CA PHE A 38 6.71 -12.03 9.92
C PHE A 38 5.74 -12.92 9.11
N ALA A 39 4.93 -12.32 8.23
CA ALA A 39 4.13 -13.05 7.25
C ALA A 39 5.02 -13.81 6.24
N VAL A 40 6.10 -13.19 5.74
CA VAL A 40 7.07 -13.87 4.86
C VAL A 40 7.72 -15.05 5.57
N ILE A 41 8.17 -14.88 6.82
CA ILE A 41 8.81 -15.96 7.60
C ILE A 41 7.91 -17.19 7.74
N ILE A 42 6.59 -16.99 7.85
CA ILE A 42 5.61 -18.08 8.01
C ILE A 42 5.17 -18.65 6.65
N ILE A 43 4.82 -17.77 5.70
CA ILE A 43 4.21 -18.17 4.44
C ILE A 43 5.24 -18.70 3.46
N LEU A 44 6.47 -18.16 3.44
CA LEU A 44 7.48 -18.58 2.45
C LEU A 44 7.84 -20.07 2.58
N PRO A 45 8.11 -20.64 3.79
CA PRO A 45 8.31 -22.08 3.92
C PRO A 45 7.09 -22.90 3.48
N LEU A 46 5.88 -22.45 3.82
CA LEU A 46 4.64 -23.11 3.41
C LEU A 46 4.45 -23.07 1.89
N GLU A 47 4.83 -21.97 1.25
CA GLU A 47 4.84 -21.83 -0.20
C GLU A 47 5.86 -22.78 -0.84
N MET A 48 7.07 -22.89 -0.29
CA MET A 48 8.10 -23.80 -0.81
C MET A 48 7.71 -25.28 -0.69
N ILE A 49 7.00 -25.66 0.38
CA ILE A 49 6.60 -27.06 0.63
C ILE A 49 5.29 -27.41 -0.09
N PHE A 50 4.29 -26.55 -0.01
CA PHE A 50 2.92 -26.86 -0.46
C PHE A 50 2.48 -26.07 -1.69
N GLY A 51 3.15 -24.98 -2.04
CA GLY A 51 2.72 -24.06 -3.09
C GLY A 51 1.37 -23.40 -2.79
N ILE A 52 1.05 -23.13 -1.52
CA ILE A 52 -0.30 -22.75 -1.11
C ILE A 52 -0.77 -21.44 -1.75
N VAL A 53 0.11 -20.46 -1.92
CA VAL A 53 -0.18 -19.17 -2.56
C VAL A 53 -0.19 -19.35 -4.07
N SER A 54 0.85 -19.94 -4.67
CA SER A 54 0.94 -20.08 -6.13
C SER A 54 -0.16 -20.96 -6.72
N ARG A 55 -0.45 -22.13 -6.11
CA ARG A 55 -1.52 -23.03 -6.57
C ARG A 55 -2.88 -22.38 -6.45
N SER A 56 -3.16 -21.71 -5.34
CA SER A 56 -4.43 -20.98 -5.15
C SER A 56 -4.57 -19.83 -6.16
N ALA A 57 -3.48 -19.10 -6.44
CA ALA A 57 -3.48 -18.01 -7.40
C ALA A 57 -3.70 -18.49 -8.84
N MET A 58 -3.05 -19.59 -9.24
CA MET A 58 -3.25 -20.22 -10.56
C MET A 58 -4.66 -20.79 -10.71
N TRP A 59 -5.18 -21.42 -9.66
CA TRP A 59 -6.54 -21.93 -9.68
C TRP A 59 -7.55 -20.79 -9.84
N LEU A 60 -7.44 -19.73 -9.05
CA LEU A 60 -8.31 -18.55 -9.17
C LEU A 60 -8.18 -17.84 -10.52
N SER A 61 -6.96 -17.69 -11.06
CA SER A 61 -6.76 -17.02 -12.35
C SER A 61 -7.37 -17.82 -13.50
N SER A 62 -7.31 -19.16 -13.45
CA SER A 62 -7.94 -20.02 -14.47
C SER A 62 -9.47 -19.88 -14.50
N ILE A 63 -10.11 -19.74 -13.33
CA ILE A 63 -11.55 -19.54 -13.21
C ILE A 63 -11.95 -18.17 -13.76
N LEU A 64 -11.20 -17.12 -13.38
CA LEU A 64 -11.50 -15.74 -13.76
C LEU A 64 -11.31 -15.44 -15.26
N ILE A 65 -10.47 -16.22 -15.95
CA ILE A 65 -10.28 -16.11 -17.41
C ILE A 65 -11.21 -17.06 -18.18
N GLY A 66 -11.59 -18.19 -17.59
CA GLY A 66 -12.49 -19.18 -18.20
C GLY A 66 -13.96 -18.77 -18.25
N THR A 67 -14.40 -17.85 -17.38
CA THR A 67 -15.68 -17.15 -17.58
C THR A 67 -15.51 -16.15 -18.70
N GLU A 68 -16.29 -16.27 -19.79
CA GLU A 68 -16.35 -15.32 -20.90
C GLU A 68 -16.09 -13.93 -20.37
N THR A 69 -14.97 -13.34 -20.80
CA THR A 69 -14.52 -12.05 -20.32
C THR A 69 -15.70 -11.09 -20.43
N ILE A 70 -16.33 -10.79 -19.29
CA ILE A 70 -17.20 -9.63 -19.18
C ILE A 70 -16.25 -8.52 -19.54
N ALA A 71 -16.33 -8.05 -20.79
CA ALA A 71 -15.50 -6.98 -21.28
C ALA A 71 -15.76 -5.85 -20.30
N PHE A 72 -14.84 -5.65 -19.36
CA PHE A 72 -15.02 -4.68 -18.31
C PHE A 72 -14.91 -3.33 -19.02
N LYS A 73 -16.06 -2.87 -19.52
CA LYS A 73 -16.21 -1.54 -20.09
C LYS A 73 -16.03 -0.62 -18.92
N SER A 74 -14.78 -0.22 -18.72
CA SER A 74 -14.37 0.67 -17.64
C SER A 74 -15.37 1.82 -17.61
N PRO A 75 -16.19 1.93 -16.54
CA PRO A 75 -17.14 3.03 -16.42
C PRO A 75 -16.42 4.38 -16.51
N ILE A 76 -15.17 4.41 -16.04
CA ILE A 76 -14.26 5.54 -16.19
C ILE A 76 -14.00 5.84 -17.66
N LYS A 77 -13.68 4.83 -18.49
CA LYS A 77 -13.47 5.04 -19.94
C LYS A 77 -14.72 5.56 -20.64
N LEU A 78 -15.91 5.15 -20.24
CA LEU A 78 -17.17 5.71 -20.77
C LEU A 78 -17.33 7.20 -20.43
N ILE A 79 -17.00 7.57 -19.19
CA ILE A 79 -17.08 8.97 -18.71
C ILE A 79 -15.97 9.84 -19.32
N THR A 80 -14.76 9.31 -19.48
CA THR A 80 -13.59 10.08 -19.94
C THR A 80 -13.43 10.11 -21.46
N ALA A 81 -14.04 9.17 -22.20
CA ALA A 81 -13.90 9.09 -23.66
C ALA A 81 -14.27 10.37 -24.41
N PRO A 82 -15.34 11.12 -24.07
CA PRO A 82 -15.63 12.39 -24.73
C PRO A 82 -14.50 13.41 -24.57
N THR A 83 -13.98 13.56 -23.34
CA THR A 83 -12.88 14.48 -23.04
C THR A 83 -11.58 14.06 -23.73
N VAL A 84 -11.25 12.77 -23.71
CA VAL A 84 -10.05 12.23 -24.38
C VAL A 84 -10.12 12.45 -25.90
N LYS A 85 -11.29 12.23 -26.52
CA LYS A 85 -11.50 12.49 -27.95
C LYS A 85 -11.37 13.98 -28.28
N TRP A 86 -11.95 14.85 -27.46
CA TRP A 86 -11.84 16.30 -27.64
C TRP A 86 -10.38 16.76 -27.61
N ILE A 87 -9.61 16.34 -26.59
CA ILE A 87 -8.18 16.65 -26.47
C ILE A 87 -7.38 16.08 -27.66
N SER A 88 -7.65 14.82 -28.05
CA SER A 88 -6.95 14.18 -29.17
C SER A 88 -7.20 14.89 -30.49
N ASN A 89 -8.43 15.36 -30.75
CA ASN A 89 -8.77 16.07 -31.97
C ASN A 89 -8.07 17.43 -32.04
N LEU A 90 -7.90 18.14 -30.92
CA LEU A 90 -7.15 19.40 -30.87
C LEU A 90 -5.68 19.21 -31.26
N PHE A 91 -5.03 18.15 -30.79
CA PHE A 91 -3.61 17.90 -31.11
C PHE A 91 -3.39 17.35 -32.51
N LYS A 92 -4.39 16.72 -33.11
CA LYS A 92 -4.34 16.30 -34.52
C LYS A 92 -4.45 17.45 -35.52
N GLN A 93 -4.84 18.65 -35.09
CA GLN A 93 -4.94 19.82 -35.96
C GLN A 93 -3.61 20.57 -36.13
N GLN A 94 -2.57 20.18 -35.40
CA GLN A 94 -1.25 20.81 -35.41
C GLN A 94 -0.24 19.92 -36.14
N ASP A 95 0.52 20.47 -37.10
CA ASP A 95 1.48 19.72 -37.92
C ASP A 95 2.93 19.70 -37.36
N SER A 96 3.20 20.45 -36.28
CA SER A 96 4.59 20.69 -35.83
C SER A 96 5.21 19.56 -34.99
N ILE A 97 4.40 18.79 -34.25
CA ILE A 97 4.86 17.74 -33.32
C ILE A 97 3.94 16.54 -33.49
N ASP A 98 4.48 15.32 -33.39
CA ASP A 98 3.68 14.10 -33.40
C ASP A 98 2.56 14.17 -32.31
N PRO A 99 1.27 14.10 -32.72
CA PRO A 99 0.14 14.19 -31.81
C PRO A 99 0.16 13.14 -30.69
N TYR A 100 0.75 11.96 -30.91
CA TYR A 100 0.84 10.91 -29.91
C TYR A 100 1.84 11.25 -28.79
N ILE A 101 2.95 11.90 -29.13
CA ILE A 101 3.95 12.37 -28.15
C ILE A 101 3.33 13.47 -27.29
N LEU A 102 2.62 14.41 -27.91
CA LEU A 102 1.96 15.50 -27.18
C LEU A 102 0.85 14.97 -26.25
N LEU A 103 0.05 14.01 -26.72
CA LEU A 103 -0.97 13.35 -25.91
C LEU A 103 -0.36 12.60 -24.72
N LEU A 104 0.77 11.92 -24.92
CA LEU A 104 1.50 11.24 -23.84
C LEU A 104 1.99 12.24 -22.78
N ILE A 105 2.62 13.34 -23.19
CA ILE A 105 3.12 14.37 -22.27
C ILE A 105 1.97 14.94 -21.43
N ILE A 106 0.83 15.24 -22.07
CA ILE A 106 -0.33 15.83 -21.39
C ILE A 106 -1.03 14.81 -20.50
N ALA A 107 -1.15 13.56 -20.94
CA ALA A 107 -1.67 12.48 -20.11
C ALA A 107 -0.81 12.30 -18.84
N LEU A 108 0.52 12.31 -18.99
CA LEU A 108 1.44 12.25 -17.85
C LEU A 108 1.30 13.46 -16.93
N ALA A 109 1.26 14.68 -17.49
CA ALA A 109 1.10 15.90 -16.71
C ALA A 109 -0.21 15.91 -15.91
N LEU A 110 -1.34 15.56 -16.55
CA LEU A 110 -2.64 15.44 -15.89
C LEU A 110 -2.66 14.33 -14.83
N LEU A 111 -2.01 13.20 -15.10
CA LEU A 111 -1.87 12.11 -14.15
C LEU A 111 -1.15 12.60 -12.88
N PHE A 112 0.01 13.25 -13.02
CA PHE A 112 0.75 13.77 -11.87
C PHE A 112 -0.01 14.88 -11.13
N PHE A 113 -0.67 15.78 -11.85
CA PHE A 113 -1.49 16.84 -11.26
C PHE A 113 -2.66 16.28 -10.44
N SER A 114 -3.36 15.28 -10.99
CA SER A 114 -4.48 14.60 -10.35
C SER A 114 -4.04 13.88 -9.08
N LEU A 115 -2.97 13.07 -9.16
CA LEU A 115 -2.41 12.36 -8.01
C LEU A 115 -1.99 13.32 -6.89
N ARG A 116 -1.33 14.43 -7.24
CA ARG A 116 -0.93 15.46 -6.28
C ARG A 116 -2.16 16.10 -5.60
N SER A 117 -3.17 16.47 -6.38
CA SER A 117 -4.37 17.14 -5.88
C SER A 117 -5.19 16.23 -4.97
N LEU A 118 -5.40 14.97 -5.38
CA LEU A 118 -6.08 13.95 -4.58
C LEU A 118 -5.38 13.72 -3.24
N THR A 119 -4.05 13.57 -3.27
CA THR A 119 -3.23 13.41 -2.06
C THR A 119 -3.37 14.61 -1.11
N LYS A 120 -3.34 15.83 -1.65
CA LYS A 120 -3.51 17.06 -0.86
C LYS A 120 -4.88 17.13 -0.21
N LEU A 121 -5.94 16.81 -0.95
CA LEU A 121 -7.32 16.84 -0.45
C LEU A 121 -7.56 15.79 0.63
N ILE A 122 -7.17 14.54 0.39
CA ILE A 122 -7.31 13.45 1.38
C ILE A 122 -6.56 13.83 2.66
N ARG A 123 -5.32 14.34 2.55
CA ARG A 123 -4.55 14.79 3.71
C ARG A 123 -5.24 15.92 4.46
N SER A 124 -5.76 16.92 3.74
CA SER A 124 -6.50 18.01 4.37
C SER A 124 -7.76 17.51 5.07
N LEU A 125 -8.52 16.59 4.47
CA LEU A 125 -9.74 16.02 5.06
C LEU A 125 -9.43 15.17 6.31
N VAL A 126 -8.32 14.43 6.32
CA VAL A 126 -7.90 13.66 7.49
C VAL A 126 -7.45 14.57 8.63
N MET A 127 -6.76 15.67 8.33
CA MET A 127 -6.32 16.63 9.37
C MET A 127 -7.46 17.51 9.90
N LEU A 128 -8.46 17.83 9.06
CA LEU A 128 -9.61 18.68 9.43
C LEU A 128 -10.70 17.92 10.21
N ARG A 129 -10.75 16.58 10.12
CA ARG A 129 -11.73 15.77 10.84
C ARG A 129 -11.29 15.58 12.29
N LEU A 130 -12.12 16.10 13.19
CA LEU A 130 -11.97 16.04 14.65
C LEU A 130 -11.60 14.64 15.15
N GLU A 131 -10.70 14.57 16.13
CA GLU A 131 -10.31 13.38 16.91
C GLU A 131 -11.50 12.48 17.23
N ASN A 132 -12.65 13.08 17.61
CA ASN A 132 -13.88 12.36 17.92
C ASN A 132 -14.46 11.54 16.75
N PHE A 133 -14.40 11.99 15.50
CA PHE A 133 -14.96 11.24 14.36
C PHE A 133 -14.12 9.99 14.07
N PHE A 134 -12.80 10.12 14.12
CA PHE A 134 -11.88 9.03 13.87
C PHE A 134 -12.01 7.92 14.91
N ASP A 135 -12.02 8.27 16.19
CA ASP A 135 -12.09 7.30 17.26
C ASP A 135 -13.45 6.59 17.33
N THR A 136 -14.55 7.30 17.09
CA THR A 136 -15.90 6.73 17.25
C THR A 136 -16.37 5.92 16.05
N HIS A 137 -15.99 6.29 14.82
CA HIS A 137 -16.55 5.66 13.61
C HIS A 137 -15.54 4.78 12.86
N ILE A 138 -14.31 5.27 12.67
CA ILE A 138 -13.30 4.61 11.82
C ILE A 138 -12.47 3.61 12.64
N PHE A 139 -11.86 4.07 13.73
CA PHE A 139 -10.89 3.31 14.51
C PHE A 139 -11.49 2.57 15.72
N LYS A 140 -12.81 2.58 15.86
CA LYS A 140 -13.54 1.88 16.95
C LYS A 140 -13.31 0.37 16.96
N THR A 141 -13.19 -0.25 15.79
CA THR A 141 -12.93 -1.69 15.67
C THR A 141 -11.85 -1.94 14.64
N ALA A 142 -11.09 -3.02 14.81
CA ALA A 142 -10.04 -3.38 13.87
C ALA A 142 -10.55 -3.65 12.45
N LEU A 143 -11.72 -4.29 12.31
CA LEU A 143 -12.31 -4.55 10.99
C LEU A 143 -12.67 -3.24 10.27
N ARG A 144 -13.23 -2.26 10.98
CA ARG A 144 -13.53 -0.94 10.40
C ARG A 144 -12.26 -0.20 10.01
N ALA A 145 -11.24 -0.21 10.87
CA ALA A 145 -9.95 0.41 10.58
C ALA A 145 -9.29 -0.22 9.34
N MET A 146 -9.30 -1.56 9.26
CA MET A 146 -8.77 -2.31 8.11
C MET A 146 -9.55 -2.02 6.83
N PHE A 147 -10.88 -2.08 6.86
CA PHE A 147 -11.72 -1.73 5.72
C PHE A 147 -11.48 -0.29 5.25
N PHE A 148 -11.34 0.65 6.18
CA PHE A 148 -11.03 2.03 5.86
C PHE A 148 -9.64 2.16 5.19
N GLY A 149 -8.64 1.40 5.64
CA GLY A 149 -7.33 1.32 5.00
C GLY A 149 -7.39 0.81 3.56
N VAL A 150 -8.21 -0.24 3.31
CA VAL A 150 -8.48 -0.74 1.95
C VAL A 150 -9.11 0.36 1.11
N LEU A 151 -10.20 0.96 1.60
CA LEU A 151 -10.98 1.97 0.89
C LEU A 151 -10.11 3.17 0.49
N ILE A 152 -9.38 3.76 1.45
CA ILE A 152 -8.53 4.92 1.16
C ILE A 152 -7.41 4.53 0.18
N THR A 153 -6.81 3.36 0.32
CA THR A 153 -5.76 2.94 -0.62
C THR A 153 -6.28 2.72 -2.03
N VAL A 154 -7.47 2.12 -2.20
CA VAL A 154 -8.09 1.93 -3.52
C VAL A 154 -8.46 3.29 -4.15
N LEU A 155 -8.95 4.23 -3.35
CA LEU A 155 -9.29 5.57 -3.84
C LEU A 155 -8.05 6.37 -4.23
N VAL A 156 -7.02 6.36 -3.38
CA VAL A 156 -5.78 7.13 -3.57
C VAL A 156 -4.82 6.42 -4.54
N GLN A 157 -4.99 5.12 -4.74
CA GLN A 157 -4.09 4.25 -5.53
C GLN A 157 -2.65 4.24 -5.00
N SER A 158 -2.46 4.57 -3.72
CA SER A 158 -1.15 4.59 -3.07
C SER A 158 -1.27 4.25 -1.60
N SER A 159 -0.68 3.13 -1.21
CA SER A 159 -0.58 2.78 0.20
C SER A 159 0.41 3.65 0.94
N SER A 160 1.48 4.15 0.30
CA SER A 160 2.45 5.04 0.96
C SER A 160 1.81 6.33 1.46
N ILE A 161 0.96 6.94 0.64
CA ILE A 161 0.16 8.10 1.05
C ILE A 161 -0.80 7.67 2.15
N THR A 162 -1.57 6.60 1.94
CA THR A 162 -2.58 6.13 2.90
C THR A 162 -1.99 5.87 4.28
N THR A 163 -0.92 5.08 4.40
CA THR A 163 -0.28 4.79 5.67
C THR A 163 0.42 6.00 6.29
N SER A 164 0.94 6.91 5.46
CA SER A 164 1.58 8.14 5.97
C SER A 164 0.59 9.13 6.59
N LEU A 165 -0.70 9.08 6.25
CA LEU A 165 -1.72 9.98 6.81
C LEU A 165 -1.87 9.85 8.33
N VAL A 166 -1.70 8.63 8.86
CA VAL A 166 -1.89 8.35 10.29
C VAL A 166 -0.62 8.55 11.12
N ILE A 167 0.54 8.77 10.48
CA ILE A 167 1.83 8.95 11.17
C ILE A 167 1.86 10.25 11.99
N PRO A 168 1.45 11.42 11.46
CA PRO A 168 1.35 12.64 12.27
C PRO A 168 0.36 12.51 13.44
N LEU A 169 -0.76 11.80 13.22
CA LEU A 169 -1.75 11.55 14.27
C LEU A 169 -1.19 10.65 15.38
N ALA A 170 -0.36 9.67 15.02
CA ALA A 170 0.40 8.88 16.00
C ALA A 170 1.41 9.75 16.75
N GLY A 171 2.16 10.58 16.02
CA GLY A 171 3.11 11.55 16.58
C GLY A 171 2.46 12.45 17.61
N ALA A 172 1.31 13.04 17.28
CA ALA A 172 0.51 13.87 18.19
C ALA A 172 -0.14 13.10 19.36
N GLY A 173 -0.13 11.76 19.34
CA GLY A 173 -0.75 10.93 20.38
C GLY A 173 -2.25 10.70 20.21
N ILE A 174 -2.85 11.23 19.14
CA ILE A 174 -4.28 11.12 18.80
C ILE A 174 -4.64 9.66 18.49
N LEU A 175 -3.82 8.97 17.69
CA LEU A 175 -4.04 7.56 17.34
C LEU A 175 -3.01 6.65 17.98
N ARG A 176 -3.49 5.57 18.61
CA ARG A 176 -2.64 4.53 19.20
C ARG A 176 -2.18 3.55 18.12
N LEU A 177 -1.00 2.96 18.30
CA LEU A 177 -0.46 1.96 17.38
C LEU A 177 -1.41 0.78 17.13
N LYS A 178 -2.16 0.37 18.17
CA LYS A 178 -3.16 -0.70 18.08
C LYS A 178 -4.35 -0.36 17.16
N GLN A 179 -4.67 0.92 17.00
CA GLN A 179 -5.70 1.39 16.06
C GLN A 179 -5.13 1.52 14.64
N ILE A 180 -3.88 1.96 14.53
CA ILE A 180 -3.18 2.14 13.24
C ILE A 180 -2.85 0.79 12.59
N PHE A 181 -2.47 -0.21 13.37
CA PHE A 181 -2.05 -1.50 12.85
C PHE A 181 -3.08 -2.17 11.90
N PRO A 182 -4.36 -2.36 12.27
CA PRO A 182 -5.33 -2.90 11.32
C PRO A 182 -5.53 -2.03 10.08
N TYR A 183 -5.45 -0.70 10.22
CA TYR A 183 -5.54 0.23 9.09
C TYR A 183 -4.40 0.04 8.09
N THR A 184 -3.16 -0.15 8.55
CA THR A 184 -2.03 -0.39 7.65
C THR A 184 -2.11 -1.74 6.94
N LEU A 185 -2.68 -2.77 7.58
CA LEU A 185 -2.98 -4.05 6.93
C LEU A 185 -4.02 -3.90 5.82
N GLY A 186 -5.04 -3.09 6.06
CA GLY A 186 -6.00 -2.70 5.04
C GLY A 186 -5.35 -2.02 3.85
N ALA A 187 -4.40 -1.11 4.10
CA ALA A 187 -3.66 -0.45 3.04
C ALA A 187 -2.79 -1.40 2.22
N ASN A 188 -2.20 -2.43 2.85
CA ASN A 188 -1.48 -3.48 2.12
C ASN A 188 -2.43 -4.26 1.19
N ILE A 189 -3.61 -4.66 1.65
CA ILE A 189 -4.63 -5.29 0.79
C ILE A 189 -5.02 -4.35 -0.36
N GLY A 190 -5.31 -3.07 -0.07
CA GLY A 190 -5.73 -2.11 -1.10
C GLY A 190 -4.71 -1.95 -2.23
N THR A 191 -3.42 -2.04 -1.94
CA THR A 191 -2.35 -2.00 -2.95
C THR A 191 -2.45 -3.15 -3.96
N THR A 192 -2.89 -4.33 -3.51
CA THR A 192 -3.00 -5.52 -4.37
C THR A 192 -4.23 -5.47 -5.29
N ILE A 193 -5.26 -4.73 -4.91
CA ILE A 193 -6.46 -4.51 -5.75
C ILE A 193 -6.07 -3.71 -6.99
N THR A 194 -5.19 -2.73 -6.88
CA THR A 194 -4.64 -1.98 -8.03
C THR A 194 -3.96 -2.90 -9.02
N SER A 195 -3.06 -3.78 -8.56
CA SER A 195 -2.39 -4.74 -9.44
C SER A 195 -3.36 -5.75 -10.05
N LEU A 196 -4.40 -6.16 -9.29
CA LEU A 196 -5.42 -7.06 -9.78
C LEU A 196 -6.20 -6.44 -10.93
N LEU A 197 -6.73 -5.22 -10.75
CA LEU A 197 -7.45 -4.51 -11.81
C LEU A 197 -6.58 -4.27 -13.04
N ALA A 198 -5.30 -3.92 -12.87
CA ALA A 198 -4.36 -3.76 -13.97
C ALA A 198 -4.11 -5.09 -14.71
N SER A 199 -3.96 -6.20 -13.99
CA SER A 199 -3.73 -7.51 -14.58
C SER A 199 -4.93 -8.04 -15.38
N MET A 200 -6.16 -7.71 -14.95
CA MET A 200 -7.39 -8.09 -15.67
C MET A 200 -7.48 -7.43 -17.05
N VAL A 201 -6.87 -6.25 -17.24
CA VAL A 201 -6.81 -5.59 -18.56
C VAL A 201 -5.95 -6.39 -19.55
N SER A 202 -4.95 -7.13 -19.08
CA SER A 202 -4.11 -7.97 -19.95
C SER A 202 -4.85 -9.20 -20.51
N GLY A 203 -5.88 -9.71 -19.81
CA GLY A 203 -6.64 -10.88 -20.21
C GLY A 203 -5.85 -12.21 -20.22
N THR A 204 -4.62 -12.23 -19.70
CA THR A 204 -3.76 -13.44 -19.68
C THR A 204 -3.56 -13.97 -18.26
N ILE A 205 -3.33 -15.29 -18.15
CA ILE A 205 -3.26 -16.00 -16.86
C ILE A 205 -2.07 -15.54 -16.03
N ALA A 206 -0.90 -15.32 -16.64
CA ALA A 206 0.34 -15.07 -15.89
C ALA A 206 0.34 -13.73 -15.10
N PRO A 207 -0.02 -12.56 -15.67
CA PRO A 207 -0.14 -11.32 -14.91
C PRO A 207 -1.21 -11.41 -13.82
N LEU A 208 -2.33 -12.08 -14.13
CA LEU A 208 -3.43 -12.25 -13.19
C LEU A 208 -3.03 -13.15 -12.00
N SER A 209 -2.32 -14.26 -12.25
CA SER A 209 -1.85 -15.14 -11.18
C SER A 209 -0.83 -14.45 -10.29
N VAL A 210 0.05 -13.59 -10.83
CA VAL A 210 1.00 -12.81 -10.01
C VAL A 210 0.25 -11.79 -9.14
N ALA A 211 -0.73 -11.08 -9.69
CA ALA A 211 -1.53 -10.12 -8.92
C ALA A 211 -2.36 -10.82 -7.82
N LEU A 212 -2.96 -11.98 -8.13
CA LEU A 212 -3.70 -12.80 -7.17
C LEU A 212 -2.77 -13.40 -6.11
N ALA A 213 -1.57 -13.85 -6.46
CA ALA A 213 -0.59 -14.34 -5.49
C ALA A 213 -0.25 -13.24 -4.47
N HIS A 214 -0.10 -11.99 -4.92
CA HIS A 214 0.15 -10.87 -4.02
C HIS A 214 -1.05 -10.56 -3.10
N LEU A 215 -2.28 -10.58 -3.63
CA LEU A 215 -3.51 -10.43 -2.83
C LEU A 215 -3.63 -11.56 -1.79
N LEU A 216 -3.47 -12.81 -2.22
CA LEU A 216 -3.58 -13.99 -1.38
C LEU A 216 -2.49 -14.04 -0.30
N PHE A 217 -1.25 -13.64 -0.62
CA PHE A 217 -0.20 -13.51 0.38
C PHE A 217 -0.62 -12.58 1.53
N ASN A 218 -1.24 -11.44 1.21
CA ASN A 218 -1.75 -10.52 2.23
C ASN A 218 -2.95 -11.09 3.00
N ILE A 219 -3.91 -11.69 2.30
CA ILE A 219 -5.11 -12.29 2.92
C ILE A 219 -4.72 -13.46 3.83
N PHE A 220 -3.88 -14.38 3.38
CA PHE A 220 -3.40 -15.51 4.18
C PHE A 220 -2.53 -15.04 5.33
N GLY A 221 -1.68 -14.03 5.13
CA GLY A 221 -0.93 -13.41 6.23
C GLY A 221 -1.88 -12.89 7.30
N ILE A 222 -2.91 -12.14 6.92
CA ILE A 222 -3.90 -11.65 7.89
C ILE A 222 -4.66 -12.82 8.51
N GLY A 223 -5.12 -13.79 7.72
CA GLY A 223 -5.87 -14.96 8.20
C GLY A 223 -5.10 -15.84 9.19
N LEU A 224 -3.80 -16.00 9.00
CA LEU A 224 -2.94 -16.80 9.88
C LEU A 224 -2.54 -16.02 11.15
N LEU A 225 -2.14 -14.75 10.99
CA LEU A 225 -1.55 -13.98 12.07
C LEU A 225 -2.56 -13.21 12.93
N TRP A 226 -3.66 -12.74 12.33
CA TRP A 226 -4.61 -11.84 13.00
C TRP A 226 -5.50 -12.50 14.07
N PRO A 227 -6.07 -13.72 13.86
CA PRO A 227 -6.98 -14.33 14.83
C PRO A 227 -6.31 -14.64 16.17
N ILE A 228 -5.03 -15.00 16.15
CA ILE A 228 -4.30 -15.40 17.34
C ILE A 228 -3.74 -14.15 18.03
N LYS A 229 -4.39 -13.72 19.13
CA LYS A 229 -4.05 -12.48 19.86
C LYS A 229 -2.56 -12.35 20.20
N LYS A 230 -1.91 -13.45 20.63
CA LYS A 230 -0.48 -13.48 20.96
C LYS A 230 0.37 -13.17 19.73
N ILE A 231 0.08 -13.80 18.60
CA ILE A 231 0.81 -13.64 17.34
C ILE A 231 0.62 -12.24 16.77
N ARG A 232 -0.62 -11.75 16.72
CA ARG A 232 -0.97 -10.40 16.27
C ARG A 232 -0.22 -9.31 17.04
N TYR A 233 0.11 -9.53 18.32
CA TYR A 233 0.81 -8.54 19.14
C TYR A 233 2.33 -8.52 18.89
N ILE A 234 2.90 -9.54 18.26
CA ILE A 234 4.34 -9.62 18.00
C ILE A 234 4.81 -8.46 17.10
N PRO A 235 4.21 -8.20 15.90
CA PRO A 235 4.62 -7.08 15.07
C PRO A 235 4.49 -5.72 15.77
N VAL A 236 3.43 -5.54 16.56
CA VAL A 236 3.18 -4.31 17.33
C VAL A 236 4.29 -4.08 18.36
N LYS A 237 4.63 -5.12 19.13
CA LYS A 237 5.68 -5.03 20.16
C LYS A 237 7.07 -4.82 19.55
N LEU A 238 7.36 -5.48 18.43
CA LEU A 238 8.62 -5.28 17.70
C LEU A 238 8.73 -3.85 17.19
N ALA A 239 7.65 -3.28 16.64
CA ALA A 239 7.61 -1.89 16.20
C ALA A 239 7.82 -0.90 17.36
N GLU A 240 7.19 -1.13 18.51
CA GLU A 240 7.39 -0.29 19.71
C GLU A 240 8.83 -0.36 20.23
N LEU A 241 9.41 -1.57 20.33
CA LEU A 241 10.79 -1.78 20.76
C LEU A 241 11.78 -1.11 19.80
N PHE A 242 11.56 -1.29 18.50
CA PHE A 242 12.36 -0.70 17.45
C PHE A 242 12.30 0.83 17.51
N ALA A 243 11.12 1.40 17.76
CA ALA A 243 10.95 2.84 17.92
C ALA A 243 11.62 3.41 19.17
N VAL A 244 11.59 2.69 20.30
CA VAL A 244 12.36 3.07 21.49
C VAL A 244 13.85 3.18 21.15
N ARG A 245 14.40 2.19 20.45
CA ARG A 245 15.82 2.18 20.05
C ARG A 245 16.13 3.31 19.07
N ALA A 246 15.29 3.49 18.05
CA ALA A 246 15.42 4.56 17.07
C ALA A 246 15.36 5.96 17.69
N SER A 247 14.56 6.15 18.74
CA SER A 247 14.46 7.43 19.45
C SER A 247 15.73 7.83 20.21
N VAL A 248 16.59 6.84 20.52
CA VAL A 248 17.89 7.06 21.17
C VAL A 248 19.00 7.20 20.13
N ASN A 249 18.99 6.35 19.09
CA ASN A 249 19.98 6.39 18.02
C ASN A 249 19.31 6.55 16.64
N LYS A 250 19.43 7.76 16.08
CA LYS A 250 18.84 8.17 14.80
C LYS A 250 19.46 7.48 13.58
N MET A 251 20.61 6.83 13.72
CA MET A 251 21.21 6.02 12.65
C MET A 251 20.50 4.68 12.46
N PHE A 252 19.82 4.19 13.49
CA PHE A 252 19.21 2.86 13.49
C PHE A 252 18.09 2.70 12.43
N PRO A 253 17.16 3.67 12.26
CA PRO A 253 16.21 3.64 11.14
C PRO A 253 16.85 3.60 9.76
N ILE A 254 17.93 4.35 9.54
CA ILE A 254 18.61 4.47 8.25
C ILE A 254 19.26 3.12 7.90
N LEU A 255 20.01 2.56 8.86
CA LEU A 255 20.62 1.23 8.72
C LEU A 255 19.58 0.15 8.45
N TYR A 256 18.45 0.17 9.17
CA TYR A 256 17.37 -0.78 8.93
C TYR A 256 16.84 -0.71 7.50
N ILE A 257 16.56 0.48 6.97
CA ILE A 257 16.09 0.62 5.59
C ILE A 257 17.10 0.04 4.60
N ILE A 258 18.37 0.43 4.74
CA ILE A 258 19.45 -0.01 3.84
C ILE A 258 19.58 -1.54 3.89
N ILE A 259 19.59 -2.11 5.09
CA ILE A 259 19.81 -3.56 5.26
C ILE A 259 18.61 -4.35 4.76
N VAL A 260 17.40 -4.03 5.25
CA VAL A 260 16.21 -4.86 5.02
C VAL A 260 15.64 -4.70 3.61
N PHE A 261 15.69 -3.51 3.04
CA PHE A 261 15.06 -3.24 1.75
C PHE A 261 16.01 -3.16 0.56
N PHE A 262 17.34 -3.13 0.79
CA PHE A 262 18.33 -3.13 -0.28
C PHE A 262 19.30 -4.30 -0.16
N ILE A 263 20.08 -4.38 0.93
CA ILE A 263 21.15 -5.37 1.06
C ILE A 263 20.61 -6.81 1.05
N ILE A 264 19.61 -7.13 1.88
CA ILE A 264 19.04 -8.48 1.96
C ILE A 264 18.43 -8.91 0.61
N PRO A 265 17.54 -8.11 -0.04
CA PRO A 265 17.02 -8.46 -1.36
C PRO A 265 18.11 -8.67 -2.41
N ILE A 266 19.14 -7.81 -2.44
CA ILE A 266 20.25 -7.93 -3.40
C ILE A 266 21.02 -9.24 -3.18
N LEU A 267 21.36 -9.56 -1.92
CA LEU A 267 22.03 -10.81 -1.57
C LEU A 267 21.21 -12.04 -1.97
N LEU A 268 19.91 -12.05 -1.67
CA LEU A 268 19.02 -13.15 -2.05
C LEU A 268 18.95 -13.32 -3.57
N ILE A 269 18.86 -12.24 -4.33
CA ILE A 269 18.85 -12.29 -5.81
C ILE A 269 20.19 -12.84 -6.32
N SER A 270 21.33 -12.43 -5.75
CA SER A 270 22.65 -12.91 -6.15
C SER A 270 22.92 -14.38 -5.82
N ILE A 271 22.21 -14.95 -4.84
CA ILE A 271 22.34 -16.39 -4.48
C ILE A 271 21.45 -17.26 -5.37
N VAL A 272 20.28 -16.74 -5.76
CA VAL A 272 19.27 -17.48 -6.54
C VAL A 272 19.54 -17.43 -8.05
N ARG A 273 20.40 -16.52 -8.50
CA ARG A 273 20.71 -16.27 -9.91
C ARG A 273 22.13 -16.73 -10.25
#